data_AF-A0A935R5M3-F1
#
_entry.id   AF-A0A935R5M3-F1
#
_cell.length_a   1.000
_cell.length_b   1.000
_cell.length_c   1.000
_cell.angle_alpha   90.00
_cell.angle_beta   90.00
_cell.angle_gamma   90.00
#
_symmetry.space_group_name_H-M   'P 1'
#
loop_
_entity.id
_entity.type
_entity.pdbx_description
1 polymer ?
#
loop_
_entity_poly.entity_id
_entity_poly.type
_entity_poly.pdbx_seq_one_letter_code
_entity_poly.pdbx_strand_id
1 'polypeptide(L)'
;MPVATYGNDKGYHRGGTAWRWANLDLRFRRGVQLRLLNVGPRNEVKQQRLGFPLCLACGMSHSPFASKKSREEFEARHMEKCGHVVQPTGFYADVEVDVLGLHDVDDRKVGFSVVEALRLGAARVLDMEVEDLQLIALGHVGEDRVDVTLYDPMPGGSGLLEQLTERWEEVRVAALALIEGCVGACETSCIDCLQT
;
A
#
# COMPACT_ATOMS: atom_id res chain seq x y z
N MET A 1 15.65 -0.46 0.32
CA MET A 1 15.33 0.15 1.62
C MET A 1 13.81 0.27 1.71
N PRO A 2 13.13 -0.45 2.62
CA PRO A 2 11.68 -0.34 2.73
C PRO A 2 11.27 1.05 3.23
N VAL A 3 10.27 1.63 2.58
CA VAL A 3 9.65 2.91 2.96
C VAL A 3 8.29 2.65 3.62
N ALA A 4 7.74 3.68 4.27
CA ALA A 4 6.36 3.69 4.72
C ALA A 4 5.52 4.53 3.75
N THR A 5 4.55 3.89 3.11
CA THR A 5 3.58 4.53 2.21
C THR A 5 2.21 4.46 2.86
N TYR A 6 1.51 5.59 2.86
CA TYR A 6 0.13 5.72 3.33
C TYR A 6 -0.76 6.16 2.18
N GLY A 7 -2.03 5.77 2.21
CA GLY A 7 -3.00 6.10 1.16
C GLY A 7 -4.08 7.01 1.69
N ASN A 8 -4.61 7.86 0.81
CA ASN A 8 -5.84 8.60 1.04
C ASN A 8 -6.74 8.51 -0.21
N ASP A 9 -8.01 8.16 -0.01
CA ASP A 9 -9.02 8.23 -1.07
C ASP A 9 -9.42 9.70 -1.27
N LYS A 10 -9.38 10.20 -2.51
CA LYS A 10 -9.74 11.58 -2.83
C LYS A 10 -11.24 11.77 -3.04
N GLY A 11 -12.04 10.72 -2.88
CA GLY A 11 -13.50 10.77 -2.93
C GLY A 11 -14.09 10.73 -4.34
N TYR A 12 -13.29 10.34 -5.34
CA TYR A 12 -13.76 10.21 -6.72
C TYR A 12 -13.48 8.81 -7.27
N HIS A 13 -14.48 8.23 -7.94
CA HIS A 13 -14.38 7.01 -8.71
C HIS A 13 -15.44 6.98 -9.83
N ARG A 14 -15.23 6.17 -10.87
CA ARG A 14 -16.08 6.03 -12.06
C ARG A 14 -17.17 4.96 -11.90
N GLY A 15 -17.72 4.82 -10.68
CA GLY A 15 -18.69 3.78 -10.34
C GLY A 15 -18.02 2.45 -9.93
N GLY A 16 -18.79 1.37 -9.93
CA GLY A 16 -18.33 0.08 -9.45
C GLY A 16 -19.48 -0.84 -9.03
N THR A 17 -19.12 -1.96 -8.42
CA THR A 17 -20.06 -2.95 -7.88
C THR A 17 -19.73 -3.21 -6.42
N ALA A 18 -20.76 -3.31 -5.58
CA ALA A 18 -20.64 -3.68 -4.19
C ALA A 18 -21.28 -5.03 -3.95
N TRP A 19 -20.62 -5.87 -3.17
CA TRP A 19 -21.09 -7.17 -2.73
C TRP A 19 -20.95 -7.30 -1.23
N ARG A 20 -21.73 -8.23 -0.67
CA ARG A 20 -21.56 -8.68 0.70
C ARG A 20 -21.06 -10.10 0.68
N TRP A 21 -19.86 -10.32 1.22
CA TRP A 21 -19.26 -11.64 1.35
C TRP A 21 -19.23 -12.03 2.83
N ALA A 22 -20.19 -12.86 3.23
CA ALA A 22 -20.54 -13.11 4.63
C ALA A 22 -20.84 -11.80 5.38
N ASN A 23 -19.98 -11.40 6.31
CA ASN A 23 -20.07 -10.15 7.06
C ASN A 23 -19.18 -9.03 6.49
N LEU A 24 -18.41 -9.31 5.44
CA LEU A 24 -17.49 -8.35 4.82
C LEU A 24 -18.19 -7.57 3.70
N ASP A 25 -17.92 -6.27 3.65
CA ASP A 25 -18.32 -5.38 2.55
C ASP A 25 -17.18 -5.33 1.53
N LEU A 26 -17.42 -5.94 0.36
CA LEU A 26 -16.45 -6.02 -0.73
C LEU A 26 -16.90 -5.11 -1.86
N ARG A 27 -16.06 -4.17 -2.28
CA ARG A 27 -16.39 -3.23 -3.35
C ARG A 27 -15.32 -3.21 -4.41
N PHE A 28 -15.72 -3.47 -5.65
CA PHE A 28 -14.94 -3.16 -6.84
C PHE A 28 -15.30 -1.76 -7.31
N ARG A 29 -14.31 -0.86 -7.42
CA ARG A 29 -14.50 0.52 -7.85
C ARG A 29 -13.52 0.84 -8.96
N ARG A 30 -14.01 1.48 -10.02
CA ARG A 30 -13.20 1.86 -11.19
C ARG A 30 -12.65 3.27 -11.07
N GLY A 31 -11.43 3.50 -11.54
CA GLY A 31 -10.82 4.82 -11.63
C GLY A 31 -10.88 5.62 -10.32
N VAL A 32 -10.56 4.95 -9.21
CA VAL A 32 -10.47 5.59 -7.90
C VAL A 32 -9.25 6.51 -7.87
N GLN A 33 -9.47 7.74 -7.46
CA GLN A 33 -8.38 8.69 -7.24
C GLN A 33 -7.76 8.48 -5.85
N LEU A 34 -6.57 7.90 -5.82
CA LEU A 34 -5.79 7.69 -4.61
C LEU A 34 -4.63 8.67 -4.55
N ARG A 35 -4.36 9.20 -3.35
CA ARG A 35 -3.08 9.84 -3.02
C ARG A 35 -2.22 8.85 -2.25
N LEU A 36 -1.09 8.48 -2.83
CA LEU A 36 -0.07 7.67 -2.19
C LEU A 36 0.99 8.61 -1.60
N LEU A 37 1.26 8.51 -0.31
CA LEU A 37 2.21 9.36 0.42
C LEU A 37 3.33 8.50 1.01
N ASN A 38 4.53 8.65 0.46
CA ASN A 38 5.76 8.13 1.05
C ASN A 38 6.26 9.09 2.14
N VAL A 39 6.21 8.64 3.39
CA VAL A 39 6.58 9.44 4.57
C VAL A 39 7.97 9.10 5.10
N GLY A 40 8.83 8.42 4.34
CA GLY A 40 10.20 8.13 4.75
C GLY A 40 10.53 6.65 4.95
N PRO A 41 11.78 6.34 5.35
CA PRO A 41 12.21 4.97 5.62
C PRO A 41 11.42 4.34 6.78
N ARG A 42 10.98 3.10 6.61
CA ARG A 42 10.09 2.42 7.58
C ARG A 42 10.64 2.39 9.01
N ASN A 43 11.96 2.21 9.16
CA ASN A 43 12.60 2.14 10.48
C ASN A 43 12.68 3.51 11.18
N GLU A 44 12.74 4.61 10.43
CA GLU A 44 12.73 5.97 10.98
C GLU A 44 11.31 6.37 11.38
N VAL A 45 10.32 6.02 10.54
CA VAL A 45 8.90 6.29 10.79
C VAL A 45 8.40 5.58 12.07
N LYS A 46 8.86 4.35 12.33
CA LYS A 46 8.60 3.64 13.60
C LYS A 46 9.10 4.40 14.84
N GLN A 47 10.11 5.26 14.66
CA GLN A 47 10.66 6.12 15.71
C GLN A 47 10.11 7.55 15.62
N GLN A 48 8.97 7.73 14.94
CA GLN A 48 8.31 9.02 14.71
C GLN A 48 9.17 10.06 13.97
N ARG A 49 10.17 9.61 13.21
CA ARG A 49 10.97 10.47 12.33
C ARG A 49 10.48 10.29 10.90
N LEU A 50 9.74 11.28 10.44
CA LEU A 50 9.11 11.29 9.11
C LEU A 50 9.99 12.01 8.09
N GLY A 51 9.73 11.73 6.81
CA GLY A 51 10.27 12.41 5.66
C GLY A 51 11.73 12.10 5.34
N PHE A 52 12.20 12.73 4.28
CA PHE A 52 13.57 12.70 3.82
C PHE A 52 14.18 14.10 4.00
N PRO A 53 15.44 14.21 4.47
CA PRO A 53 16.15 15.48 4.44
C PRO A 53 16.33 15.92 2.99
N LEU A 54 15.61 16.95 2.59
CA LEU A 54 15.59 17.47 1.22
C LEU A 54 15.64 19.00 1.26
N CYS A 55 16.50 19.59 0.43
CA CYS A 55 16.43 21.03 0.17
C CYS A 55 15.45 21.28 -0.97
N LEU A 56 14.32 21.94 -0.70
CA LEU A 56 13.30 22.21 -1.73
C LEU A 56 13.74 23.27 -2.75
N ALA A 57 14.82 24.01 -2.48
CA ALA A 57 15.37 24.97 -3.42
C ALA A 57 16.21 24.32 -4.52
N CYS A 58 17.05 23.33 -4.18
CA CYS A 58 17.97 22.70 -5.16
C CYS A 58 17.68 21.22 -5.46
N GLY A 59 16.76 20.59 -4.71
CA GLY A 59 16.41 19.18 -4.88
C GLY A 59 17.43 18.18 -4.33
N MET A 60 18.53 18.64 -3.70
CA MET A 60 19.51 17.73 -3.11
C MET A 60 18.92 17.08 -1.85
N SER A 61 19.06 15.76 -1.75
CA SER A 61 18.65 14.98 -0.59
C SER A 61 19.84 14.46 0.20
N HIS A 62 19.64 14.17 1.49
CA HIS A 62 20.59 13.46 2.33
C HIS A 62 20.01 12.15 2.85
N SER A 63 20.89 11.19 3.17
CA SER A 63 20.46 9.93 3.78
C SER A 63 19.80 10.17 5.14
N PRO A 64 18.57 9.64 5.39
CA PRO A 64 17.93 9.67 6.70
C PRO A 64 18.64 8.82 7.76
N PHE A 65 19.66 8.04 7.39
CA PHE A 65 20.48 7.24 8.30
C PHE A 65 21.85 7.86 8.59
N ALA A 66 22.12 9.04 8.04
CA ALA A 66 23.38 9.73 8.27
C ALA A 66 23.59 10.07 9.75
N SER A 67 24.85 10.20 10.16
CA SER A 67 25.21 10.69 11.50
C SER A 67 24.69 12.10 11.72
N LYS A 68 24.50 12.48 12.99
CA LYS A 68 24.05 13.83 13.36
C LYS A 68 24.93 14.92 12.75
N LYS A 69 26.25 14.78 12.89
CA LYS A 69 27.23 15.72 12.31
C LYS A 69 27.06 15.89 10.81
N SER A 70 26.89 14.80 10.07
CA SER A 70 26.72 14.84 8.62
C SER A 70 25.40 15.51 8.21
N ARG A 71 24.33 15.39 9.01
CA ARG A 71 23.07 16.12 8.78
C ARG A 71 23.21 17.61 9.05
N GLU A 72 23.86 17.98 10.16
CA GLU A 72 24.13 19.38 10.50
C GLU A 72 24.97 20.08 9.42
N GLU A 73 26.01 19.40 8.91
CA GLU A 73 26.82 19.88 7.79
C GLU A 73 26.00 20.03 6.50
N PHE A 74 25.10 19.08 6.22
CA PHE A 74 24.19 19.18 5.09
C PHE A 74 23.24 20.38 5.22
N GLU A 75 22.62 20.57 6.38
CA GLU A 75 21.71 21.68 6.68
C GLU A 75 22.42 23.03 6.58
N ALA A 76 23.57 23.19 7.23
CA ALA A 76 24.36 24.42 7.21
C ALA A 76 24.78 24.80 5.78
N ARG A 77 25.25 23.83 5.00
CA ARG A 77 25.66 24.04 3.60
C ARG A 77 24.49 24.53 2.73
N HIS A 78 23.29 24.02 2.94
CA HIS A 78 22.10 24.43 2.17
C HIS A 78 21.52 25.76 2.65
N MET A 79 21.65 26.07 3.93
CA MET A 79 21.34 27.40 4.42
C MET A 79 22.28 28.45 3.82
N GLU A 80 23.59 28.17 3.78
CA GLU A 80 24.60 29.08 3.22
C GLU A 80 24.46 29.27 1.70
N LYS A 81 24.33 28.17 0.95
CA LYS A 81 24.37 28.20 -0.52
C LYS A 81 23.00 28.45 -1.17
N CYS A 82 21.93 27.92 -0.58
CA CYS A 82 20.59 27.97 -1.16
C CYS A 82 19.66 28.93 -0.42
N GLY A 83 20.05 29.45 0.76
CA GLY A 83 19.17 30.27 1.60
C GLY A 83 17.94 29.52 2.08
N HIS A 84 17.99 28.18 2.13
CA HIS A 84 16.81 27.35 2.35
C HIS A 84 17.03 26.37 3.51
N VAL A 85 16.06 26.34 4.42
CA VAL A 85 16.05 25.41 5.55
C VAL A 85 15.64 24.03 5.03
N VAL A 86 16.49 23.04 5.26
CA VAL A 86 16.17 21.64 4.96
C VAL A 86 15.10 21.17 5.93
N GLN A 87 14.01 20.61 5.41
CA GLN A 87 12.91 20.08 6.20
C GLN A 87 12.72 18.58 5.92
N PRO A 88 12.22 17.81 6.90
CA PRO A 88 11.78 16.45 6.64
C PRO A 88 10.62 16.47 5.65
N THR A 89 10.86 15.96 4.44
CA THR A 89 9.92 16.08 3.32
C THR A 89 9.38 14.71 2.92
N GLY A 90 8.05 14.58 2.84
CA GLY A 90 7.39 13.42 2.23
C GLY A 90 7.17 13.61 0.73
N PHE A 91 7.02 12.51 0.00
CA PHE A 91 6.70 12.53 -1.42
C PHE A 91 5.31 11.94 -1.64
N TYR A 92 4.53 12.54 -2.53
CA TYR A 92 3.23 11.97 -2.89
C TYR A 92 3.08 11.82 -4.40
N ALA A 93 2.24 10.87 -4.78
CA ALA A 93 1.73 10.72 -6.13
C ALA A 93 0.21 10.59 -6.06
N ASP A 94 -0.49 11.31 -6.93
CA ASP A 94 -1.91 11.09 -7.17
C ASP A 94 -2.03 10.11 -8.35
N VAL A 95 -2.80 9.04 -8.16
CA VAL A 95 -3.02 8.00 -9.15
C VAL A 95 -4.52 7.79 -9.37
N GLU A 96 -4.90 7.39 -10.58
CA GLU A 96 -6.25 6.93 -10.89
C GLU A 96 -6.19 5.45 -11.27
N VAL A 97 -6.72 4.60 -10.40
CA VAL A 97 -6.57 3.14 -10.46
C VAL A 97 -7.87 2.43 -10.14
N ASP A 98 -8.04 1.21 -10.65
CA ASP A 98 -9.13 0.34 -10.22
C ASP A 98 -8.76 -0.30 -8.88
N VAL A 99 -9.75 -0.50 -8.01
CA VAL A 99 -9.55 -1.08 -6.67
C VAL A 99 -10.60 -2.12 -6.36
N LEU A 100 -10.20 -3.17 -5.66
CA LEU A 100 -11.07 -4.12 -4.98
C LEU A 100 -10.77 -4.02 -3.48
N GLY A 101 -11.74 -3.53 -2.72
CA GLY A 101 -11.54 -3.20 -1.30
C GLY A 101 -12.48 -3.93 -0.36
N LEU A 102 -11.94 -4.37 0.77
CA LEU A 102 -12.71 -4.65 1.97
C LEU A 102 -12.92 -3.35 2.73
N HIS A 103 -14.17 -2.97 2.94
CA HIS A 103 -14.53 -1.73 3.62
C HIS A 103 -14.85 -1.95 5.11
N ASP A 104 -14.59 -0.93 5.92
CA ASP A 104 -14.94 -0.86 7.35
C ASP A 104 -14.43 -2.05 8.18
N VAL A 105 -13.19 -2.47 7.93
CA VAL A 105 -12.57 -3.61 8.62
C VAL A 105 -12.10 -3.17 10.01
N ASP A 106 -12.60 -3.83 11.06
CA ASP A 106 -12.23 -3.54 12.45
C ASP A 106 -10.79 -3.98 12.80
N ASP A 107 -10.31 -5.10 12.23
CA ASP A 107 -8.93 -5.58 12.42
C ASP A 107 -8.14 -5.49 11.12
N ARG A 108 -7.20 -4.54 11.08
CA ARG A 108 -6.29 -4.34 9.95
C ARG A 108 -5.52 -5.61 9.58
N LYS A 109 -5.14 -6.46 10.53
CA LYS A 109 -4.43 -7.73 10.24
C LYS A 109 -5.33 -8.68 9.46
N VAL A 110 -6.59 -8.82 9.86
CA VAL A 110 -7.56 -9.65 9.14
C VAL A 110 -7.74 -9.13 7.73
N GLY A 111 -7.92 -7.82 7.56
CA GLY A 111 -8.03 -7.19 6.24
C GLY A 111 -6.83 -7.48 5.34
N PHE A 112 -5.60 -7.29 5.85
CA PHE A 112 -4.39 -7.63 5.08
C PHE A 112 -4.29 -9.11 4.76
N SER A 113 -4.57 -10.01 5.72
CA SER A 113 -4.50 -11.45 5.46
C SER A 113 -5.46 -11.90 4.37
N VAL A 114 -6.71 -11.40 4.38
CA VAL A 114 -7.71 -11.75 3.36
C VAL A 114 -7.31 -11.20 2.00
N VAL A 115 -6.94 -9.92 1.92
CA VAL A 115 -6.59 -9.29 0.63
C VAL A 115 -5.29 -9.86 0.06
N GLU A 116 -4.31 -10.19 0.91
CA GLU A 116 -3.06 -10.83 0.46
C GLU A 116 -3.31 -12.26 -0.04
N ALA A 117 -4.15 -13.03 0.66
CA ALA A 117 -4.54 -14.36 0.20
C ALA A 117 -5.26 -14.29 -1.17
N LEU A 118 -6.15 -13.31 -1.36
CA LEU A 118 -6.80 -13.06 -2.66
C LEU A 118 -5.80 -12.65 -3.73
N ARG A 119 -4.81 -11.80 -3.40
CA ARG A 119 -3.76 -11.41 -4.35
C ARG A 119 -2.96 -12.62 -4.83
N LEU A 120 -2.50 -13.47 -3.91
CA LEU A 120 -1.72 -14.66 -4.23
C LEU A 120 -2.54 -15.73 -4.96
N GLY A 121 -3.82 -15.88 -4.60
CA GLY A 121 -4.75 -16.72 -5.34
C GLY A 121 -4.97 -16.22 -6.76
N ALA A 122 -5.13 -14.91 -6.94
CA ALA A 122 -5.30 -14.28 -8.25
C ALA A 122 -4.04 -14.42 -9.11
N ALA A 123 -2.84 -14.29 -8.53
CA ALA A 123 -1.58 -14.48 -9.24
C ALA A 123 -1.51 -15.86 -9.92
N ARG A 124 -1.95 -16.90 -9.20
CA ARG A 124 -1.99 -18.28 -9.72
C ARG A 124 -3.06 -18.50 -10.79
N VAL A 125 -4.24 -17.90 -10.61
CA VAL A 125 -5.42 -18.15 -11.46
C VAL A 125 -5.38 -17.32 -12.74
N LEU A 126 -4.87 -16.09 -12.66
CA LEU A 126 -4.78 -15.14 -13.76
C LEU A 126 -3.44 -15.19 -14.49
N ASP A 127 -2.48 -15.99 -14.02
CA ASP A 127 -1.12 -16.09 -14.58
C ASP A 127 -0.43 -14.71 -14.65
N MET A 128 -0.52 -13.99 -13.52
CA MET A 128 0.06 -12.64 -13.35
C MET A 128 1.13 -12.66 -12.25
N GLU A 129 2.03 -11.69 -12.27
CA GLU A 129 2.99 -11.51 -11.20
C GLU A 129 2.28 -10.98 -9.95
N VAL A 130 2.78 -11.32 -8.77
CA VAL A 130 2.18 -10.87 -7.51
C VAL A 130 2.23 -9.34 -7.39
N GLU A 131 3.27 -8.71 -7.94
CA GLU A 131 3.46 -7.27 -7.97
C GLU A 131 2.54 -6.53 -8.95
N ASP A 132 1.86 -7.24 -9.87
CA ASP A 132 0.89 -6.63 -10.78
C ASP A 132 -0.33 -6.08 -10.03
N LEU A 133 -0.59 -6.57 -8.81
CA LEU A 133 -1.54 -5.96 -7.88
C LEU A 133 -0.84 -5.56 -6.57
N GLN A 134 -1.22 -4.40 -6.05
CA GLN A 134 -0.62 -3.81 -4.86
C GLN A 134 -1.67 -3.63 -3.76
N LEU A 135 -1.25 -3.69 -2.50
CA LEU A 135 -2.13 -3.53 -1.35
C LEU A 135 -1.87 -2.20 -0.63
N ILE A 136 -2.94 -1.55 -0.19
CA ILE A 136 -2.85 -0.42 0.71
C ILE A 136 -4.01 -0.43 1.70
N ALA A 137 -3.73 -0.03 2.94
CA ALA A 137 -4.76 0.23 3.94
C ALA A 137 -5.04 1.74 4.00
N LEU A 138 -6.31 2.10 3.91
CA LEU A 138 -6.81 3.46 4.00
C LEU A 138 -7.48 3.61 5.37
N GLY A 139 -6.95 4.50 6.21
CA GLY A 139 -7.50 4.76 7.53
C GLY A 139 -8.58 5.85 7.48
N HIS A 140 -9.58 5.73 8.34
CA HIS A 140 -10.62 6.74 8.53
C HIS A 140 -10.24 7.67 9.69
N VAL A 141 -10.44 8.98 9.52
CA VAL A 141 -10.02 9.97 10.52
C VAL A 141 -10.88 9.81 11.77
N GLY A 142 -10.24 9.52 12.91
CA GLY A 142 -10.91 9.38 14.20
C GLY A 142 -11.54 8.00 14.45
N GLU A 143 -11.30 7.04 13.57
CA GLU A 143 -11.79 5.67 13.71
C GLU A 143 -10.62 4.68 13.65
N ASP A 144 -10.76 3.56 14.35
CA ASP A 144 -9.78 2.45 14.28
C ASP A 144 -10.01 1.56 13.05
N ARG A 145 -11.13 1.78 12.33
CA ARG A 145 -11.52 1.05 11.13
C ARG A 145 -10.66 1.47 9.95
N VAL A 146 -10.42 0.50 9.07
CA VAL A 146 -9.67 0.71 7.84
C VAL A 146 -10.36 0.05 6.66
N ASP A 147 -10.18 0.63 5.48
CA ASP A 147 -10.42 -0.07 4.24
C ASP A 147 -9.10 -0.72 3.80
N VAL A 148 -9.12 -2.01 3.44
CA VAL A 148 -7.95 -2.69 2.88
C VAL A 148 -8.22 -2.96 1.40
N THR A 149 -7.43 -2.35 0.55
CA THR A 149 -7.66 -2.33 -0.90
C THR A 149 -6.53 -3.01 -1.64
N LEU A 150 -6.90 -3.89 -2.56
CA LEU A 150 -6.08 -4.33 -3.68
C LEU A 150 -6.28 -3.33 -4.83
N TYR A 151 -5.21 -2.84 -5.43
CA TYR A 151 -5.29 -1.94 -6.57
C TYR A 151 -4.31 -2.35 -7.66
N ASP A 152 -4.71 -2.07 -8.90
CA ASP A 152 -3.86 -2.23 -10.06
C ASP A 152 -3.06 -0.94 -10.27
N PRO A 153 -1.72 -0.94 -10.16
CA PRO A 153 -0.91 0.26 -10.29
C PRO A 153 -0.85 0.78 -11.73
N MET A 154 -1.34 0.04 -12.74
CA MET A 154 -1.37 0.48 -14.13
C MET A 154 -2.37 1.63 -14.30
N PRO A 155 -1.94 2.81 -14.80
CA PRO A 155 -2.84 3.93 -15.02
C PRO A 155 -4.01 3.56 -15.95
N GLY A 156 -5.24 3.73 -15.46
CA GLY A 156 -6.44 3.39 -16.21
C GLY A 156 -6.94 1.95 -16.06
N GLY A 157 -6.22 1.10 -15.32
CA GLY A 157 -6.57 -0.31 -15.06
C GLY A 157 -6.16 -1.23 -16.22
N SER A 158 -5.62 -2.40 -15.89
CA SER A 158 -5.27 -3.45 -16.85
C SER A 158 -6.40 -4.46 -17.10
N GLY A 159 -7.46 -4.42 -16.28
CA GLY A 159 -8.55 -5.39 -16.30
C GLY A 159 -8.36 -6.57 -15.33
N LEU A 160 -7.23 -6.65 -14.62
CA LEU A 160 -6.94 -7.76 -13.70
C LEU A 160 -7.96 -7.86 -12.56
N LEU A 161 -8.40 -6.73 -12.00
CA LEU A 161 -9.40 -6.73 -10.94
C LEU A 161 -10.80 -7.10 -11.46
N GLU A 162 -11.17 -6.71 -12.69
CA GLU A 162 -12.38 -7.25 -13.33
C GLU A 162 -12.30 -8.78 -13.45
N GLN A 163 -11.21 -9.30 -14.03
CA GLN A 163 -11.04 -10.76 -14.20
C GLN A 163 -11.05 -11.50 -12.88
N LEU A 164 -10.42 -10.95 -11.83
CA LEU A 164 -10.46 -11.48 -10.47
C LEU A 164 -11.90 -11.59 -9.98
N THR A 165 -12.71 -10.54 -10.15
CA THR A 165 -14.12 -10.55 -9.74
C THR A 165 -14.98 -11.50 -10.57
N GLU A 166 -14.72 -11.65 -11.86
CA GLU A 166 -15.41 -12.59 -12.75
C GLU A 166 -15.08 -14.05 -12.41
N ARG A 167 -13.83 -14.33 -12.01
CA ARG A 167 -13.32 -15.64 -11.64
C ARG A 167 -13.19 -15.83 -10.13
N TRP A 168 -14.02 -15.13 -9.35
CA TRP A 168 -13.95 -15.06 -7.90
C TRP A 168 -13.86 -16.43 -7.21
N GLU A 169 -14.65 -17.40 -7.69
CA GLU A 169 -14.68 -18.76 -7.16
C GLU A 169 -13.32 -19.46 -7.30
N GLU A 170 -12.70 -19.39 -8.47
CA GLU A 170 -11.40 -19.99 -8.76
C GLU A 170 -10.31 -19.34 -7.91
N VAL A 171 -10.31 -18.00 -7.84
CA VAL A 171 -9.36 -17.23 -7.03
C VAL A 171 -9.48 -17.60 -5.56
N ARG A 172 -10.70 -17.70 -5.03
CA ARG A 172 -10.93 -18.09 -3.63
C ARG A 172 -10.43 -19.50 -3.36
N VAL A 173 -10.71 -20.46 -4.23
CA VAL A 173 -10.25 -21.85 -4.08
C VAL A 173 -8.71 -21.90 -4.07
N ALA A 174 -8.05 -21.17 -4.98
CA ALA A 174 -6.60 -21.10 -5.04
C ALA A 174 -5.99 -20.45 -3.78
N ALA A 175 -6.61 -19.38 -3.26
CA ALA A 175 -6.22 -18.73 -2.03
C ALA A 175 -6.36 -19.66 -0.81
N LEU A 176 -7.48 -20.38 -0.70
CA LEU A 176 -7.71 -21.37 0.37
C LEU A 176 -6.68 -22.50 0.31
N ALA A 177 -6.44 -23.06 -0.88
CA ALA A 177 -5.45 -24.11 -1.06
C ALA A 177 -4.03 -23.67 -0.65
N LEU A 178 -3.67 -22.40 -0.85
CA LEU A 178 -2.40 -21.85 -0.38
C LEU A 178 -2.31 -21.80 1.15
N ILE A 179 -3.33 -21.27 1.82
CA ILE A 179 -3.29 -21.05 3.27
C ILE A 179 -3.50 -22.35 4.06
N GLU A 180 -4.41 -23.23 3.61
CA GLU A 180 -4.67 -24.52 4.25
C GLU A 180 -3.57 -25.55 3.95
N GLY A 181 -2.94 -25.44 2.77
CA GLY A 181 -1.87 -26.32 2.32
C GLY A 181 -0.45 -25.81 2.60
N CYS A 182 -0.29 -24.81 3.50
CA CYS A 182 1.01 -24.19 3.76
C CYS A 182 2.05 -25.23 4.22
N VAL A 183 3.13 -25.40 3.43
CA VAL A 183 4.20 -26.39 3.69
C VAL A 183 4.92 -26.12 5.01
N GLY A 184 5.08 -24.84 5.38
CA GLY A 184 5.65 -24.43 6.66
C GLY A 184 4.77 -24.75 7.87
N ALA A 185 3.54 -25.25 7.67
CA ALA A 185 2.56 -25.57 8.71
C ALA A 185 2.43 -24.47 9.78
N CYS A 186 2.46 -23.20 9.35
CA CYS A 186 2.52 -22.06 10.25
C CYS A 186 1.16 -21.79 10.92
N GLU A 187 1.19 -21.33 12.17
CA GLU A 187 -0.02 -20.93 12.91
C GLU A 187 -0.56 -19.56 12.47
N THR A 188 0.32 -18.66 11.99
CA THR A 188 -0.04 -17.27 11.66
C THR A 188 0.22 -16.94 10.19
N SER A 189 1.48 -16.70 9.83
CA SER A 189 1.94 -16.60 8.44
C SER A 189 3.45 -16.81 8.36
N CYS A 190 3.93 -17.30 7.22
CA CYS A 190 5.35 -17.43 6.92
C CYS A 190 5.63 -17.08 5.45
N ILE A 191 6.91 -17.15 5.07
CA ILE A 191 7.39 -16.89 3.71
C ILE A 191 6.85 -17.89 2.67
N ASP A 192 6.36 -19.06 3.10
CA ASP A 192 5.74 -20.05 2.21
C ASP A 192 4.25 -19.78 1.95
N CYS A 193 3.65 -18.79 2.61
CA CYS A 193 2.24 -18.41 2.42
C CYS A 193 2.04 -16.91 2.21
N LEU A 194 1.79 -16.11 3.25
CA LEU A 194 1.37 -14.71 3.15
C LEU A 194 2.52 -13.69 3.30
N GLN A 195 3.76 -14.15 3.57
CA GLN A 195 4.93 -13.26 3.71
C GLN A 195 5.91 -13.41 2.54
N THR A 196 5.40 -13.77 1.35
CA THR A 196 6.18 -13.93 0.11
C THR A 196 6.79 -12.61 -0.36
#